data_AF-A0A454CXU9-F1
#
_entry.id   AF-A0A454CXU9-F1
#
_cell.length_a   1.000
_cell.length_b   1.000
_cell.length_c   1.000
_cell.angle_alpha   90.00
_cell.angle_beta   90.00
_cell.angle_gamma   90.00
#
_symmetry.space_group_name_H-M   'P 1'
#
loop_
_entity.id
_entity.type
_entity.pdbx_description
1 polymer ?
#
loop_
_entity_poly.entity_id
_entity_poly.type
_entity_poly.pdbx_seq_one_letter_code
_entity_poly.pdbx_strand_id
1 'polypeptide(L)'
;MDQDKFTNIYRLPGSLQIRIAKWQKTFRGTSDLVLHQVLMERNKQFKKPSFLPKSWCITPIDENDITITHHGKYIQTVMRTMLDRKVSYKRLFLSRMDADKGEKVLREYKLEWVRKHNQIAKKYNQIKKKQYMNFAREEE
;
A
#
# COMPACT_ATOMS: atom_id res chain seq x y z
N MET A 1 25.04 -3.30 24.10
CA MET A 1 24.26 -2.19 24.67
C MET A 1 24.62 -0.94 23.89
N ASP A 2 23.76 -0.18 23.24
CA ASP A 2 22.31 -0.21 23.09
C ASP A 2 22.00 0.48 21.78
N GLN A 3 21.34 -0.21 20.86
CA GLN A 3 20.60 0.51 19.84
C GLN A 3 19.19 0.57 20.39
N ASP A 4 18.84 1.72 20.97
CA ASP A 4 17.46 2.18 21.13
C ASP A 4 16.76 2.06 19.77
N LYS A 5 16.27 0.86 19.45
CA LYS A 5 15.68 0.52 18.16
C LYS A 5 14.22 0.92 18.19
N PHE A 6 13.99 2.21 18.42
CA PHE A 6 12.68 2.78 18.21
C PHE A 6 12.32 2.67 16.72
N THR A 7 11.19 2.03 16.45
CA THR A 7 10.72 1.77 15.10
C THR A 7 10.62 3.08 14.32
N ASN A 8 11.28 3.12 13.16
CA ASN A 8 11.30 4.27 12.23
C ASN A 8 11.96 5.55 12.76
N ILE A 9 12.74 5.46 13.84
CA ILE A 9 13.56 6.55 14.36
C ILE A 9 15.03 6.20 14.15
N TYR A 10 15.77 7.15 13.60
CA TYR A 10 17.16 7.01 13.24
C TYR A 10 17.97 8.09 13.94
N ARG A 11 19.04 7.67 14.63
CA ARG A 11 19.99 8.59 15.25
C ARG A 11 21.01 9.04 14.20
N LEU A 12 21.14 10.34 14.04
CA LEU A 12 22.13 10.99 13.19
C LEU A 12 23.10 11.78 14.09
N PRO A 13 24.29 12.15 13.60
CA PRO A 13 25.19 13.03 14.34
C PRO A 13 24.47 14.33 14.72
N GLY A 14 24.29 14.56 16.03
CA GLY A 14 23.62 15.75 16.57
C GLY A 14 22.11 15.87 16.27
N SER A 15 21.44 14.81 15.79
CA SER A 15 20.01 14.87 15.48
C SER A 15 19.30 13.53 15.57
N LEU A 16 17.98 13.58 15.69
CA LEU A 16 17.08 12.43 15.57
C LEU A 16 16.18 12.61 14.36
N GLN A 17 15.99 11.55 13.57
CA GLN A 17 15.17 11.61 12.38
C GLN A 17 14.12 10.51 12.36
N ILE A 18 12.86 10.88 12.17
CA ILE A 18 11.80 9.94 11.86
C ILE A 18 11.80 9.70 10.36
N ARG A 19 11.81 8.44 9.93
CA ARG A 19 11.64 8.07 8.52
C ARG A 19 10.56 7.01 8.39
N ILE A 20 9.43 7.39 7.80
CA ILE A 20 8.34 6.46 7.49
C ILE A 20 8.01 6.53 6.00
N ALA A 21 8.46 5.53 5.24
CA ALA A 21 8.42 5.53 3.78
C ALA A 21 8.96 6.83 3.18
N LYS A 22 8.12 7.64 2.52
CA LYS A 22 8.50 8.93 1.94
C LYS A 22 8.39 10.11 2.92
N TRP A 23 7.74 9.92 4.05
CA TRP A 23 7.60 10.97 5.06
C TRP A 23 8.81 10.93 5.99
N GLN A 24 9.45 12.08 6.18
CA GLN A 24 10.60 12.23 7.04
C GLN A 24 10.50 13.53 7.82
N LYS A 25 10.98 13.51 9.07
CA LYS A 25 11.06 14.70 9.92
C LYS A 25 12.29 14.61 10.80
N THR A 26 13.12 15.65 10.77
CA THR A 26 14.38 15.71 11.53
C THR A 26 14.25 16.69 12.68
N PHE A 27 14.78 16.30 13.83
CA PHE A 27 14.84 17.08 15.07
C PHE A 27 16.29 17.29 15.43
N ARG A 28 16.67 18.53 15.77
CA ARG A 28 18.04 18.86 16.18
C ARG A 28 18.21 18.50 17.66
N GLY A 29 19.35 17.88 17.98
CA GLY A 29 19.64 17.38 19.32
C GLY A 29 19.41 15.88 19.48
N THR A 30 20.09 15.31 20.46
CA THR A 30 20.06 13.87 20.79
C THR A 30 19.67 13.62 22.24
N SER A 31 19.22 14.64 22.95
CA SER A 31 18.77 14.55 24.35
C SER A 31 17.45 13.81 24.47
N ASP A 32 17.16 13.31 25.67
CA ASP A 32 15.95 12.52 25.95
C ASP A 32 14.67 13.34 25.76
N LEU A 33 14.71 14.65 26.03
CA LEU A 33 13.60 15.57 25.73
C LEU A 33 13.29 15.60 24.22
N VAL A 34 14.32 15.63 23.38
CA VAL A 34 14.14 15.61 21.92
C VAL A 34 13.66 14.24 21.48
N LEU A 35 14.18 13.15 22.06
CA LEU A 35 13.71 11.80 21.81
C LEU A 35 12.21 11.65 22.13
N HIS A 36 11.76 12.16 23.27
CA HIS A 36 10.34 12.16 23.64
C HIS A 36 9.47 12.89 22.61
N GLN A 37 9.90 14.08 22.16
CA GLN A 37 9.19 14.83 21.12
C GLN A 37 9.13 14.06 19.79
N VAL A 38 10.22 13.38 19.42
CA VAL A 38 10.32 12.55 18.21
C VAL A 38 9.31 11.38 18.29
N LEU A 39 9.24 10.69 19.44
CA LEU A 39 8.30 9.60 19.69
C LEU A 39 6.84 10.06 19.61
N MET A 40 6.51 11.20 20.24
CA MET A 40 5.16 11.75 20.18
C MET A 40 4.73 12.10 18.75
N GLU A 41 5.60 12.77 17.99
CA GLU A 41 5.31 13.17 16.61
C GLU A 41 5.15 11.97 15.67
N ARG A 42 5.97 10.93 15.85
CA ARG A 42 5.82 9.66 15.15
C ARG A 42 4.47 9.00 15.48
N ASN A 43 4.13 8.90 16.77
CA ASN A 43 2.90 8.25 17.23
C ASN A 43 1.66 9.00 16.72
N LYS A 44 1.73 10.34 16.67
CA LYS A 44 0.69 11.18 16.04
C LYS A 44 0.53 10.87 14.55
N GLN A 45 1.63 10.60 13.84
CA GLN A 45 1.58 10.22 12.44
C GLN A 45 0.92 8.83 12.24
N PHE A 46 1.22 7.84 13.07
CA PHE A 46 0.56 6.51 13.01
C PHE A 46 -0.94 6.56 13.32
N LYS A 47 -1.37 7.45 14.22
CA LYS A 47 -2.79 7.62 14.60
C LYS A 47 -3.65 8.16 13.45
N LYS A 48 -3.08 8.89 12.47
CA LYS A 48 -3.87 9.48 11.37
C LYS A 48 -4.65 8.42 10.58
N PRO A 49 -5.95 8.64 10.28
CA PRO A 49 -6.78 7.67 9.56
C PRO A 49 -6.30 7.43 8.13
N SER A 50 -5.81 8.47 7.46
CA SER A 50 -5.27 8.43 6.09
C SER A 50 -3.82 7.93 5.99
N PHE A 51 -3.20 7.54 7.11
CA PHE A 51 -1.79 7.15 7.08
C PHE A 51 -1.60 5.77 6.47
N LEU A 52 -1.32 5.78 5.17
CA LEU A 52 -0.97 4.64 4.34
C LEU A 52 0.36 4.96 3.65
N PRO A 53 1.51 4.72 4.33
CA PRO A 53 2.81 5.03 3.76
C PRO A 53 3.02 4.27 2.44
N LYS A 54 3.36 5.02 1.39
CA LYS A 54 3.65 4.48 0.05
C LYS A 54 4.65 3.33 0.16
N SER A 55 4.38 2.21 -0.51
CA SER A 55 5.16 0.95 -0.46
C SER A 55 4.96 0.07 0.77
N TRP A 56 4.27 0.52 1.82
CA TRP A 56 3.93 -0.29 3.01
C TRP A 56 2.45 -0.67 3.08
N CYS A 57 1.61 0.08 2.35
CA CYS A 57 0.20 -0.21 2.14
C CYS A 57 -0.05 -0.72 0.73
N ILE A 58 -1.11 -1.53 0.59
CA ILE A 58 -1.66 -1.87 -0.73
C ILE A 58 -2.67 -0.78 -1.09
N THR A 59 -2.43 -0.10 -2.21
CA THR A 59 -3.37 0.89 -2.75
C THR A 59 -4.59 0.18 -3.34
N PRO A 60 -5.82 0.58 -2.97
CA PRO A 60 -7.00 0.10 -3.65
C PRO A 60 -6.99 0.56 -5.11
N ILE A 61 -7.65 -0.22 -5.96
CA ILE A 61 -7.84 0.07 -7.37
C ILE A 61 -9.25 0.61 -7.55
N ASP A 62 -9.41 1.72 -8.28
CA ASP A 62 -10.73 2.24 -8.62
C ASP A 62 -11.45 1.26 -9.56
N GLU A 63 -12.73 1.02 -9.31
CA GLU A 63 -13.57 0.20 -10.17
C GLU A 63 -13.79 0.87 -11.55
N ASN A 64 -13.63 2.19 -11.63
CA ASN A 64 -13.75 2.95 -12.88
C ASN A 64 -12.48 2.92 -13.74
N ASP A 65 -11.32 2.61 -13.17
CA ASP A 65 -10.02 2.55 -13.89
C ASP A 65 -9.82 1.22 -14.66
N ILE A 66 -10.89 0.45 -14.87
CA ILE A 66 -10.83 -0.81 -15.61
C ILE A 66 -10.59 -0.52 -17.10
N THR A 67 -9.41 -0.88 -17.57
CA THR A 67 -9.00 -0.73 -18.97
C THR A 67 -9.03 -2.06 -19.70
N ILE A 68 -9.71 -2.07 -20.84
CA ILE A 68 -9.74 -3.18 -21.80
C ILE A 68 -9.00 -2.72 -23.05
N THR A 69 -8.00 -3.50 -23.47
CA THR A 69 -7.23 -3.22 -24.68
C THR A 69 -7.78 -4.03 -25.83
N HIS A 70 -8.10 -3.37 -26.94
CA HIS A 70 -8.57 -4.01 -28.17
C HIS A 70 -7.38 -4.30 -29.07
N HIS A 71 -7.19 -5.58 -29.40
CA HIS A 71 -6.32 -6.00 -30.49
C HIS A 71 -7.22 -6.53 -31.59
N GLY A 72 -6.90 -6.26 -32.87
CA GLY A 72 -7.81 -6.61 -33.97
C GLY A 72 -8.31 -8.06 -33.98
N LYS A 73 -7.54 -9.00 -33.41
CA LYS A 73 -7.91 -10.44 -33.30
C LYS A 73 -8.47 -10.83 -31.91
N TYR A 74 -8.24 -10.05 -30.87
CA TYR A 74 -8.60 -10.38 -29.49
C TYR A 74 -8.67 -9.14 -28.60
N ILE A 75 -9.51 -9.19 -27.59
CA ILE A 75 -9.56 -8.18 -26.53
C ILE A 75 -8.84 -8.72 -25.29
N GLN A 76 -8.25 -7.85 -24.48
CA GLN A 76 -7.57 -8.27 -23.25
C GLN A 76 -7.75 -7.28 -22.10
N THR A 77 -7.75 -7.82 -20.89
CA THR A 77 -7.57 -7.05 -19.66
C THR A 77 -6.30 -7.49 -18.96
N VAL A 78 -5.63 -6.53 -18.33
CA VAL A 78 -4.41 -6.75 -17.55
C VAL A 78 -4.77 -6.84 -16.07
N MET A 79 -4.17 -7.77 -15.34
CA MET A 79 -4.31 -7.90 -13.88
C MET A 79 -3.01 -8.39 -13.27
N ARG A 80 -2.89 -8.37 -11.96
CA ARG A 80 -1.75 -8.97 -11.26
C ARG A 80 -2.15 -10.32 -10.70
N THR A 81 -1.26 -11.30 -10.78
CA THR A 81 -1.45 -12.54 -10.04
C THR A 81 -1.37 -12.23 -8.55
N MET A 82 -2.30 -12.82 -7.79
CA MET A 82 -2.41 -12.59 -6.34
C MET A 82 -1.26 -13.22 -5.55
N LEU A 83 -0.50 -14.15 -6.18
CA LEU A 83 0.64 -14.85 -5.59
C LEU A 83 1.97 -14.13 -5.88
N ASP A 84 2.32 -13.97 -7.16
CA ASP A 84 3.68 -13.58 -7.55
C ASP A 84 3.83 -12.09 -7.89
N ARG A 85 2.74 -11.29 -7.80
CA ARG A 85 2.66 -9.91 -8.30
C ARG A 85 3.00 -9.75 -9.79
N LYS A 86 3.15 -10.85 -10.53
CA LYS A 86 3.41 -10.86 -11.97
C LYS A 86 2.19 -10.32 -12.70
N VAL A 87 2.43 -9.67 -13.83
CA VAL A 87 1.36 -9.21 -14.70
C VAL A 87 0.78 -10.44 -15.41
N SER A 88 -0.52 -10.67 -15.26
CA SER A 88 -1.27 -11.67 -16.02
C SER A 88 -2.27 -11.00 -16.95
N TYR A 89 -2.54 -11.67 -18.06
CA TYR A 89 -3.43 -11.19 -19.10
C TYR A 89 -4.61 -12.16 -19.22
N LYS A 90 -5.83 -11.64 -19.19
CA LYS A 90 -7.02 -12.40 -19.61
C LYS A 90 -7.32 -11.96 -21.03
N ARG A 91 -7.14 -12.88 -21.98
CA ARG A 91 -7.37 -12.65 -23.41
C ARG A 91 -8.64 -13.35 -23.85
N LEU A 92 -9.40 -12.70 -24.74
CA LEU A 92 -10.60 -13.24 -25.34
C LEU A 92 -10.54 -13.01 -26.85
N PHE A 93 -10.56 -14.08 -27.63
CA PHE A 93 -10.46 -14.01 -29.09
C PHE A 93 -11.81 -13.67 -29.71
N LEU A 94 -11.81 -12.67 -30.59
CA LEU A 94 -13.02 -12.18 -31.28
C LEU A 94 -13.54 -13.17 -32.34
N SER A 95 -12.77 -14.22 -32.65
CA SER A 95 -13.23 -15.33 -33.50
C SER A 95 -14.31 -16.20 -32.85
N ARG A 96 -14.45 -16.14 -31.52
CA ARG A 96 -15.38 -17.00 -30.76
C ARG A 96 -16.54 -16.22 -30.13
N MET A 97 -16.46 -14.89 -30.10
CA MET A 97 -17.47 -14.05 -29.49
C MET A 97 -17.41 -12.65 -30.08
N ASP A 98 -18.58 -12.04 -30.18
CA ASP A 98 -18.73 -10.64 -30.56
C ASP A 98 -18.03 -9.69 -29.59
N ALA A 99 -17.52 -8.57 -30.12
CA ALA A 99 -16.65 -7.66 -29.39
C ALA A 99 -17.34 -7.05 -28.15
N ASP A 100 -18.59 -6.60 -28.30
CA ASP A 100 -19.35 -5.95 -27.24
C ASP A 100 -19.65 -6.90 -26.07
N LYS A 101 -20.04 -8.14 -26.40
CA LYS A 101 -20.26 -9.19 -25.39
C LYS A 101 -18.95 -9.57 -24.69
N GLY A 102 -17.86 -9.64 -25.45
CA GLY A 102 -16.54 -9.92 -24.89
C GLY A 102 -16.03 -8.84 -23.95
N GLU A 103 -16.25 -7.57 -24.29
CA GLU A 103 -15.86 -6.45 -23.44
C GLU A 103 -16.61 -6.48 -22.12
N LYS A 104 -17.92 -6.72 -22.15
CA LYS A 104 -18.74 -6.87 -20.94
C LYS A 104 -18.25 -8.00 -20.04
N VAL A 105 -17.95 -9.16 -20.61
CA VAL A 105 -17.43 -10.32 -19.86
C VAL A 105 -16.07 -10.02 -19.23
N LEU A 106 -15.15 -9.38 -19.97
CA LEU A 106 -13.84 -9.01 -19.43
C LEU A 106 -13.96 -7.95 -18.33
N ARG A 107 -14.89 -6.99 -18.48
CA ARG A 107 -15.15 -5.95 -17.49
C ARG A 107 -15.70 -6.54 -16.19
N GLU A 108 -16.71 -7.41 -16.28
CA GLU A 108 -17.29 -8.11 -15.12
C GLU A 108 -16.24 -8.95 -14.39
N TYR A 109 -15.43 -9.72 -15.14
CA TYR A 109 -14.34 -10.51 -14.58
C TYR A 109 -13.30 -9.63 -13.87
N LYS A 110 -12.91 -8.52 -14.49
CA LYS A 110 -11.96 -7.57 -13.90
C LYS A 110 -12.53 -6.89 -12.66
N LEU A 111 -13.82 -6.55 -12.66
CA LEU A 111 -14.51 -5.95 -11.52
C LEU A 111 -14.52 -6.90 -10.31
N GLU A 112 -14.83 -8.18 -10.53
CA GLU A 112 -14.76 -9.19 -9.48
C GLU A 112 -13.34 -9.29 -8.89
N TRP A 113 -12.33 -9.28 -9.75
CA TRP A 113 -10.93 -9.28 -9.32
C TRP A 113 -10.58 -8.02 -8.51
N VAL A 114 -11.01 -6.83 -8.94
CA VAL A 114 -10.77 -5.56 -8.23
C VAL A 114 -11.42 -5.58 -6.86
N ARG A 115 -12.67 -6.05 -6.73
CA ARG A 115 -13.36 -6.17 -5.45
C ARG A 115 -12.62 -7.08 -4.47
N LYS A 116 -12.19 -8.26 -4.94
CA LYS A 116 -11.39 -9.19 -4.12
C LYS A 116 -10.05 -8.56 -3.71
N HIS A 117 -9.37 -7.89 -4.64
CA HIS A 117 -8.13 -7.19 -4.37
C HIS A 117 -8.31 -6.10 -3.30
N ASN A 118 -9.31 -5.23 -3.45
CA ASN A 118 -9.59 -4.14 -2.53
C ASN A 118 -9.98 -4.64 -1.12
N GLN A 119 -10.75 -5.73 -1.04
CA GLN A 119 -11.10 -6.34 0.24
C GLN A 119 -9.85 -6.84 0.98
N ILE A 120 -8.94 -7.52 0.29
CA ILE A 120 -7.68 -8.01 0.86
C ILE A 120 -6.77 -6.84 1.23
N ALA A 121 -6.65 -5.84 0.36
CA ALA A 121 -5.87 -4.62 0.60
C ALA A 121 -6.33 -3.91 1.87
N LYS A 122 -7.65 -3.78 2.08
CA LYS A 122 -8.24 -3.18 3.29
C LYS A 122 -7.84 -3.96 4.55
N LYS A 123 -7.99 -5.29 4.55
CA LYS A 123 -7.62 -6.15 5.68
C LYS A 123 -6.12 -6.05 5.99
N TYR A 124 -5.27 -6.14 4.97
CA TYR A 124 -3.81 -6.02 5.13
C TYR A 124 -3.41 -4.67 5.74
N ASN A 125 -3.95 -3.58 5.19
CA ASN A 125 -3.65 -2.22 5.67
C ASN A 125 -4.11 -2.03 7.13
N GLN A 126 -5.26 -2.60 7.53
CA GLN A 126 -5.73 -2.58 8.91
C GLN A 126 -4.80 -3.34 9.86
N ILE A 127 -4.36 -4.56 9.48
CA ILE A 127 -3.42 -5.36 10.27
C ILE A 127 -2.10 -4.61 10.44
N LYS A 128 -1.55 -4.04 9.35
CA LYS A 128 -0.31 -3.28 9.40
C LYS A 128 -0.42 -2.05 10.28
N LYS A 129 -1.53 -1.31 10.19
CA LYS A 129 -1.79 -0.17 11.07
C LYS A 129 -1.82 -0.59 12.55
N LYS A 130 -2.49 -1.71 12.86
CA LYS A 130 -2.50 -2.26 14.22
C LYS A 130 -1.09 -2.63 14.70
N GLN A 131 -0.26 -3.24 13.86
CA GLN A 131 1.14 -3.54 14.18
C GLN A 131 1.94 -2.28 14.53
N TYR A 132 1.86 -1.21 13.73
CA TYR A 132 2.55 0.04 14.04
C TYR A 132 2.07 0.70 15.33
N MET A 133 0.77 0.63 15.61
CA MET A 133 0.22 1.13 16.87
C MET A 133 0.67 0.30 18.08
N ASN A 134 0.86 -1.02 17.91
CA ASN A 134 1.38 -1.88 18.97
C ASN A 134 2.85 -1.57 19.25
N PHE A 135 3.70 -1.48 18.22
CA PHE A 135 5.10 -1.09 18.42
C PHE A 135 5.22 0.28 19.10
N ALA A 136 4.35 1.22 18.73
CA ALA A 136 4.31 2.53 19.38
C ALA A 136 3.91 2.50 20.87
N ARG A 137 3.20 1.45 21.33
CA ARG A 137 2.81 1.23 22.73
C ARG A 137 3.85 0.43 23.51
N GLU A 138 4.51 -0.53 22.86
CA GLU A 138 5.60 -1.31 23.48
C GLU A 138 6.84 -0.45 23.76
N GLU A 139 7.00 0.63 23.01
CA GLU A 139 8.09 1.59 23.13
C GLU A 139 7.76 2.80 24.03
N GLU A 140 6.54 2.87 24.59
CA GLU A 140 6.09 3.91 25.54
C GLU A 140 6.37 3.46 26.98
#